data_AF-A0AAE0U0U1-F1
#
_entry.id   AF-A0AAE0U0U1-F1
#
_cell.length_a   1.000
_cell.length_b   1.000
_cell.length_c   1.000
_cell.angle_alpha   90.00
_cell.angle_beta   90.00
_cell.angle_gamma   90.00
#
_symmetry.space_group_name_H-M   'P 1'
#
loop_
_entity.id
_entity.type
_entity.pdbx_description
1 polymer ?
#
loop_
_entity_poly.entity_id
_entity_poly.type
_entity_poly.pdbx_seq_one_letter_code
_entity_poly.pdbx_strand_id
1 'polypeptide(L)'
;MKSFASKLTVAIIFLSYGSAVLADFDLYGGFINYADGTQARSFYADMWQIFDHDPDCNDISNFRWFFDTDDVSGNKIGVRCEGDNCSGNGDPNKIDVVEMHFANDPLFHFTIYKNRNHYEMIGTDNRGYGQCDPYGANNYFCFPGSTMSGNRKFRCYTQFTAAQINRATQLALTFNEFTAKYNITGYELARENESEV
;
A
#
# COMPACT_ATOMS: atom_id res chain seq x y z
N MET A 1 -19.25 71.70 -11.85
CA MET A 1 -19.40 70.53 -10.96
C MET A 1 -19.38 69.28 -11.83
N LYS A 2 -18.29 68.49 -11.81
CA LYS A 2 -18.18 67.25 -12.60
C LYS A 2 -18.32 66.07 -11.65
N SER A 3 -19.37 65.29 -11.84
CA SER A 3 -19.69 64.09 -11.07
C SER A 3 -18.78 62.94 -11.53
N PHE A 4 -18.01 62.36 -10.61
CA PHE A 4 -17.23 61.14 -10.82
C PHE A 4 -18.03 59.95 -10.28
N ALA A 5 -18.61 59.15 -11.17
CA ALA A 5 -19.23 57.89 -10.82
C ALA A 5 -18.15 56.81 -10.61
N SER A 6 -17.92 56.43 -9.36
CA SER A 6 -17.04 55.33 -8.97
C SER A 6 -17.71 54.00 -9.30
N LYS A 7 -17.14 53.23 -10.24
CA LYS A 7 -17.59 51.86 -10.56
C LYS A 7 -16.95 50.88 -9.57
N LEU A 8 -17.72 50.48 -8.57
CA LEU A 8 -17.36 49.41 -7.64
C LEU A 8 -17.41 48.06 -8.39
N THR A 9 -16.25 47.47 -8.67
CA THR A 9 -16.16 46.13 -9.27
C THR A 9 -16.07 45.11 -8.16
N VAL A 10 -17.12 44.32 -7.96
CA VAL A 10 -17.15 43.22 -7.00
C VAL A 10 -16.52 41.99 -7.68
N ALA A 11 -15.34 41.58 -7.21
CA ALA A 11 -14.73 40.32 -7.60
C ALA A 11 -15.31 39.18 -6.74
N ILE A 12 -16.09 38.30 -7.36
CA ILE A 12 -16.60 37.08 -6.70
C ILE A 12 -15.50 36.01 -6.84
N ILE A 13 -14.81 35.72 -5.73
CA ILE A 13 -13.86 34.60 -5.67
C ILE A 13 -14.67 33.35 -5.35
N PHE A 14 -14.90 32.50 -6.36
CA PHE A 14 -15.37 31.13 -6.13
C PHE A 14 -14.21 30.32 -5.56
N LEU A 15 -14.14 30.16 -4.23
CA LEU A 15 -13.38 29.07 -3.63
C LEU A 15 -14.12 27.78 -3.95
N SER A 16 -13.73 27.12 -5.04
CA SER A 16 -14.10 25.73 -5.29
C SER A 16 -13.38 24.87 -4.27
N TYR A 17 -14.04 24.56 -3.16
CA TYR A 17 -13.67 23.44 -2.31
C TYR A 17 -13.94 22.17 -3.11
N GLY A 18 -12.97 21.78 -3.94
CA GLY A 18 -12.95 20.42 -4.49
C GLY A 18 -12.82 19.49 -3.31
N SER A 19 -13.89 18.74 -3.01
CA SER A 19 -13.80 17.62 -2.08
C SER A 19 -12.69 16.72 -2.63
N ALA A 20 -11.54 16.67 -1.96
CA ALA A 20 -10.51 15.70 -2.29
C ALA A 20 -11.17 14.33 -2.08
N VAL A 21 -11.48 13.64 -3.17
CA VAL A 21 -11.98 12.28 -3.10
C VAL A 21 -10.83 11.46 -2.53
N LEU A 22 -11.00 11.00 -1.29
CA LEU A 22 -10.08 10.03 -0.71
C LEU A 22 -10.23 8.74 -1.52
N ALA A 23 -9.11 8.19 -1.95
CA ALA A 23 -9.07 6.82 -2.43
C ALA A 23 -9.22 5.88 -1.23
N ASP A 24 -9.80 4.71 -1.46
CA ASP A 24 -9.85 3.65 -0.48
C ASP A 24 -9.22 2.36 -1.01
N PHE A 25 -8.68 1.58 -0.08
CA PHE A 25 -8.23 0.23 -0.34
C PHE A 25 -8.46 -0.65 0.89
N ASP A 26 -8.63 -1.93 0.63
CA ASP A 26 -8.74 -2.99 1.62
C ASP A 26 -7.41 -3.75 1.71
N LEU A 27 -6.95 -3.93 2.95
CA LEU A 27 -5.74 -4.70 3.27
C LEU A 27 -6.15 -6.08 3.77
N TYR A 28 -5.69 -7.11 3.08
CA TYR A 28 -5.93 -8.51 3.39
C TYR A 28 -4.68 -9.15 3.98
N GLY A 29 -4.84 -9.84 5.12
CA GLY A 29 -3.81 -10.68 5.73
C GLY A 29 -4.19 -12.15 5.59
N GLY A 30 -3.25 -12.98 5.17
CA GLY A 30 -3.55 -14.32 4.70
C GLY A 30 -2.34 -15.23 4.63
N PHE A 31 -2.49 -16.33 3.89
CA PHE A 31 -1.41 -17.27 3.64
C PHE A 31 -1.43 -17.81 2.22
N ILE A 32 -0.27 -18.25 1.77
CA ILE A 32 -0.11 -19.12 0.61
C ILE A 32 0.48 -20.46 1.06
N ASN A 33 -0.08 -21.54 0.53
CA ASN A 33 0.43 -22.90 0.64
C ASN A 33 0.70 -23.43 -0.77
N TYR A 34 1.98 -23.42 -1.15
CA TYR A 34 2.43 -23.98 -2.42
C TYR A 34 2.62 -25.49 -2.28
N ALA A 35 1.85 -26.27 -3.03
CA ALA A 35 2.05 -27.71 -3.13
C ALA A 35 2.61 -28.03 -4.51
N ASP A 36 3.90 -28.41 -4.59
CA ASP A 36 4.60 -28.69 -5.86
C ASP A 36 4.15 -29.99 -6.57
N GLY A 37 2.99 -30.53 -6.21
CA GLY A 37 2.47 -31.80 -6.73
C GLY A 37 3.21 -33.05 -6.24
N THR A 38 4.36 -32.93 -5.57
CA THR A 38 5.16 -34.08 -5.10
C THR A 38 5.04 -34.36 -3.60
N GLN A 39 4.19 -33.63 -2.87
CA GLN A 39 4.05 -33.66 -1.39
C GLN A 39 5.36 -33.42 -0.61
N ALA A 40 6.52 -33.30 -1.26
CA ALA A 40 7.81 -33.25 -0.60
C ALA A 40 8.20 -31.84 -0.14
N ARG A 41 7.57 -30.79 -0.70
CA ARG A 41 7.83 -29.39 -0.34
C ARG A 41 6.53 -28.58 -0.36
N SER A 42 5.82 -28.59 0.76
CA SER A 42 4.81 -27.57 1.04
C SER A 42 5.51 -26.33 1.61
N PHE A 43 5.37 -25.19 0.95
CA PHE A 43 5.79 -23.90 1.48
C PHE A 43 4.57 -23.16 2.02
N TYR A 44 4.57 -22.88 3.31
CA TYR A 44 3.57 -22.04 3.96
C TYR A 44 4.20 -20.69 4.27
N ALA A 45 3.58 -19.61 3.81
CA ALA A 45 3.98 -18.25 4.18
C ALA A 45 2.77 -17.37 4.40
N ASP A 46 2.84 -16.56 5.45
CA ASP A 46 1.90 -15.48 5.69
C ASP A 46 2.19 -14.32 4.73
N MET A 47 1.12 -13.74 4.20
CA MET A 47 1.21 -12.73 3.15
C MET A 47 0.07 -11.72 3.23
N TRP A 48 0.32 -10.59 2.60
CA TRP A 48 -0.54 -9.43 2.59
C TRP A 48 -0.82 -8.99 1.16
N GLN A 49 -2.06 -8.57 0.90
CA GLN A 49 -2.51 -8.08 -0.41
C GLN A 49 -3.39 -6.85 -0.26
N ILE A 50 -3.39 -6.00 -1.29
CA ILE A 50 -4.13 -4.74 -1.33
C ILE A 50 -5.05 -4.71 -2.54
N PHE A 51 -6.32 -4.42 -2.31
CA PHE A 51 -7.36 -4.30 -3.34
C PHE A 51 -8.22 -3.06 -3.11
N ASP A 52 -8.82 -2.50 -4.15
CA ASP A 52 -9.84 -1.43 -4.05
C ASP A 52 -11.27 -1.98 -4.18
N HIS A 53 -11.42 -3.30 -4.14
CA HIS A 53 -12.67 -4.04 -4.21
C HIS A 53 -12.52 -5.40 -3.51
N ASP A 54 -13.63 -6.10 -3.30
CA ASP A 54 -13.61 -7.48 -2.84
C ASP A 54 -13.03 -8.37 -3.96
N PRO A 55 -11.87 -9.03 -3.76
CA PRO A 55 -11.15 -9.69 -4.84
C PRO A 55 -11.77 -11.04 -5.22
N ASP A 56 -11.67 -11.39 -6.50
CA ASP A 56 -11.92 -12.75 -6.99
C ASP A 56 -10.62 -13.56 -7.14
N CYS A 57 -10.72 -14.86 -7.44
CA CYS A 57 -9.52 -15.71 -7.55
C CYS A 57 -8.58 -15.34 -8.72
N ASN A 58 -9.07 -14.63 -9.74
CA ASN A 58 -8.21 -14.08 -10.78
C ASN A 58 -7.42 -12.89 -10.22
N ASP A 59 -8.05 -12.00 -9.45
CA ASP A 59 -7.35 -10.89 -8.79
C ASP A 59 -6.25 -11.42 -7.86
N ILE A 60 -6.58 -12.42 -7.04
CA ILE A 60 -5.62 -13.05 -6.11
C ILE A 60 -4.39 -13.60 -6.84
N SER A 61 -4.59 -14.19 -8.02
CA SER A 61 -3.52 -14.80 -8.83
C SER A 61 -2.64 -13.76 -9.55
N ASN A 62 -3.20 -12.59 -9.86
CA ASN A 62 -2.53 -11.59 -10.70
C ASN A 62 -1.95 -10.42 -9.89
N PHE A 63 -2.42 -10.19 -8.67
CA PHE A 63 -1.94 -9.13 -7.81
C PHE A 63 -0.73 -9.58 -6.99
N ARG A 64 0.11 -8.61 -6.62
CA ARG A 64 1.32 -8.85 -5.85
C ARG A 64 0.99 -9.29 -4.42
N TRP A 65 1.87 -10.13 -3.88
CA TRP A 65 1.87 -10.54 -2.47
C TRP A 65 3.04 -9.86 -1.78
N PHE A 66 2.79 -9.36 -0.57
CA PHE A 66 3.81 -8.85 0.33
C PHE A 66 3.97 -9.82 1.48
N PHE A 67 5.16 -10.39 1.66
CA PHE A 67 5.36 -11.34 2.75
C PHE A 67 5.28 -10.64 4.10
N ASP A 68 4.74 -11.37 5.07
CA ASP A 68 4.89 -11.00 6.47
C ASP A 68 6.38 -11.16 6.88
N THR A 69 6.91 -10.18 7.58
CA THR A 69 8.32 -10.12 8.01
C THR A 69 8.44 -9.43 9.36
N ASP A 70 9.50 -9.74 10.10
CA ASP A 70 9.79 -9.06 11.38
C ASP A 70 10.31 -7.62 11.20
N ASP A 71 10.73 -7.23 9.98
CA ASP A 71 11.40 -5.97 9.72
C ASP A 71 11.26 -5.51 8.26
N VAL A 72 10.64 -4.34 8.09
CA VAL A 72 10.46 -3.65 6.80
C VAL A 72 11.27 -2.35 6.71
N SER A 73 12.23 -2.14 7.62
CA SER A 73 13.09 -0.95 7.63
C SER A 73 14.10 -0.92 6.47
N GLY A 74 14.61 0.28 6.17
CA GLY A 74 15.54 0.49 5.07
C GLY A 74 14.87 0.17 3.74
N ASN A 75 15.42 -0.80 2.99
CA ASN A 75 14.95 -1.17 1.65
C ASN A 75 14.14 -2.49 1.62
N LYS A 76 13.71 -3.00 2.79
CA LYS A 76 13.06 -4.31 2.90
C LYS A 76 11.58 -4.21 2.56
N ILE A 77 11.19 -4.76 1.42
CA ILE A 77 9.79 -4.81 0.98
C ILE A 77 9.05 -5.92 1.72
N GLY A 78 7.89 -5.59 2.27
CA GLY A 78 7.06 -6.53 3.01
C GLY A 78 6.06 -5.82 3.89
N VAL A 79 5.45 -6.60 4.78
CA VAL A 79 4.60 -6.10 5.85
C VAL A 79 5.08 -6.70 7.16
N ARG A 80 5.17 -5.90 8.19
CA ARG A 80 5.33 -6.34 9.57
C ARG A 80 4.03 -6.09 10.29
N CYS A 81 3.53 -7.09 10.99
CA CYS A 81 2.34 -6.96 11.80
C CYS A 81 2.66 -7.27 13.26
N GLU A 82 2.16 -6.44 14.18
CA GLU A 82 2.29 -6.64 15.62
C GLU A 82 0.94 -6.56 16.32
N GLY A 83 0.86 -7.27 17.45
CA GLY A 83 -0.38 -7.49 18.20
C GLY A 83 -0.91 -8.91 17.97
N ASP A 84 -2.13 -9.15 18.43
CA ASP A 84 -2.79 -10.43 18.17
C ASP A 84 -3.45 -10.39 16.78
N ASN A 85 -3.70 -11.57 16.21
CA ASN A 85 -4.56 -11.73 15.02
C ASN A 85 -4.03 -11.14 13.69
N CYS A 86 -2.71 -10.96 13.57
CA CYS A 86 -2.04 -10.65 12.30
C CYS A 86 -2.33 -11.69 11.21
N SER A 87 -2.33 -12.97 11.56
CA SER A 87 -2.61 -14.08 10.64
C SER A 87 -4.07 -14.56 10.71
N GLY A 88 -4.50 -15.26 9.66
CA GLY A 88 -5.79 -15.96 9.60
C GLY A 88 -7.03 -15.09 9.85
N ASN A 89 -8.08 -15.70 10.41
CA ASN A 89 -9.41 -15.08 10.59
C ASN A 89 -9.51 -14.27 11.89
N GLY A 90 -8.39 -13.92 12.50
CA GLY A 90 -8.39 -13.19 13.76
C GLY A 90 -8.99 -11.78 13.65
N ASP A 91 -9.54 -11.29 14.77
CA ASP A 91 -10.18 -9.98 14.90
C ASP A 91 -9.18 -8.84 14.64
N PRO A 92 -9.37 -8.01 13.58
CA PRO A 92 -8.47 -6.92 13.25
C PRO A 92 -8.39 -5.83 14.33
N ASN A 93 -9.37 -5.76 15.24
CA ASN A 93 -9.32 -4.82 16.37
C ASN A 93 -8.20 -5.15 17.38
N LYS A 94 -7.59 -6.33 17.27
CA LYS A 94 -6.50 -6.79 18.15
C LYS A 94 -5.11 -6.59 17.56
N ILE A 95 -5.03 -6.14 16.32
CA ILE A 95 -3.77 -5.72 15.70
C ILE A 95 -3.41 -4.35 16.26
N ASP A 96 -2.18 -4.16 16.71
CA ASP A 96 -1.72 -2.91 17.29
C ASP A 96 -0.93 -2.08 16.25
N VAL A 97 -0.16 -2.76 15.39
CA VAL A 97 0.67 -2.13 14.36
C VAL A 97 0.62 -2.95 13.08
N VAL A 98 0.51 -2.27 11.93
CA VAL A 98 0.88 -2.83 10.62
C VAL A 98 1.83 -1.87 9.94
N GLU A 99 3.11 -2.21 9.90
CA GLU A 99 4.14 -1.47 9.18
C GLU A 99 4.31 -2.08 7.79
N MET A 100 4.25 -1.26 6.76
CA MET A 100 4.20 -1.68 5.38
C MET A 100 5.24 -0.92 4.57
N HIS A 101 6.07 -1.64 3.83
CA HIS A 101 6.99 -1.05 2.87
C HIS A 101 6.80 -1.72 1.51
N PHE A 102 6.33 -0.94 0.55
CA PHE A 102 5.99 -1.40 -0.80
C PHE A 102 7.00 -0.93 -1.86
N ALA A 103 7.52 0.29 -1.75
CA ALA A 103 8.51 0.82 -2.69
C ALA A 103 9.32 1.97 -2.08
N ASN A 104 10.52 2.19 -2.61
CA ASN A 104 11.38 3.33 -2.25
C ASN A 104 11.16 4.57 -3.13
N ASP A 105 10.67 4.38 -4.36
CA ASP A 105 10.42 5.48 -5.31
C ASP A 105 9.18 5.17 -6.21
N PRO A 106 8.05 5.89 -6.02
CA PRO A 106 7.79 6.79 -4.89
C PRO A 106 7.84 6.03 -3.56
N LEU A 107 8.26 6.71 -2.48
CA LEU A 107 8.33 6.11 -1.15
C LEU A 107 6.94 5.75 -0.65
N PHE A 108 6.65 4.45 -0.61
CA PHE A 108 5.45 3.87 -0.02
C PHE A 108 5.83 3.03 1.19
N HIS A 109 6.14 3.74 2.27
CA HIS A 109 6.40 3.18 3.59
C HIS A 109 5.45 3.84 4.59
N PHE A 110 4.53 3.05 5.11
CA PHE A 110 3.48 3.52 6.01
C PHE A 110 3.35 2.59 7.20
N THR A 111 2.91 3.14 8.32
CA THR A 111 2.52 2.38 9.50
C THR A 111 1.09 2.70 9.88
N ILE A 112 0.26 1.67 9.99
CA ILE A 112 -1.07 1.74 10.58
C ILE A 112 -0.89 1.55 12.08
N TYR A 113 -1.06 2.62 12.85
CA TYR A 113 -0.97 2.59 14.31
C TYR A 113 -2.34 2.63 14.94
N LYS A 114 -2.58 1.72 15.88
CA LYS A 114 -3.73 1.79 16.76
C LYS A 114 -3.57 2.89 17.80
N ASN A 115 -4.50 3.83 17.81
CA ASN A 115 -4.61 4.86 18.83
C ASN A 115 -6.01 4.80 19.47
N ARG A 116 -6.08 4.19 20.66
CA ARG A 116 -7.33 3.89 21.36
C ARG A 116 -8.26 3.03 20.48
N ASN A 117 -9.26 3.64 19.85
CA ASN A 117 -10.28 2.98 19.02
C ASN A 117 -10.22 3.42 17.54
N HIS A 118 -9.13 4.09 17.12
CA HIS A 118 -8.94 4.56 15.75
C HIS A 118 -7.58 4.10 15.23
N TYR A 119 -7.43 3.97 13.91
CA TYR A 119 -6.16 3.63 13.29
C TYR A 119 -5.73 4.73 12.32
N GLU A 120 -4.52 5.24 12.53
CA GLU A 120 -3.93 6.28 11.70
C GLU A 120 -2.86 5.66 10.81
N MET A 121 -2.83 6.06 9.53
CA MET A 121 -1.79 5.65 8.59
C MET A 121 -0.75 6.77 8.50
N ILE A 122 0.44 6.51 9.06
CA ILE A 122 1.51 7.49 9.23
C ILE A 122 2.71 7.07 8.37
N GLY A 123 3.32 8.02 7.65
CA GLY A 123 4.54 7.76 6.87
C GLY A 123 5.81 7.84 7.72
N THR A 124 6.94 7.42 7.16
CA THR A 124 8.26 7.55 7.82
C THR A 124 8.71 9.00 8.06
N ASP A 125 8.07 9.97 7.39
CA ASP A 125 8.23 11.40 7.61
C ASP A 125 7.36 11.95 8.77
N ASN A 126 6.70 11.06 9.51
CA ASN A 126 5.81 11.37 10.62
C ASN A 126 4.58 12.21 10.22
N ARG A 127 4.17 12.17 8.95
CA ARG A 127 2.92 12.77 8.47
C ARG A 127 1.81 11.73 8.35
N GLY A 128 0.57 12.18 8.58
CA GLY A 128 -0.62 11.37 8.32
C GLY A 128 -0.92 11.30 6.83
N TYR A 129 -1.06 10.09 6.29
CA TYR A 129 -1.41 9.80 4.90
C TYR A 129 -2.81 9.21 4.74
N GLY A 130 -3.51 8.96 5.84
CA GLY A 130 -4.84 8.40 5.83
C GLY A 130 -5.28 7.89 7.19
N GLN A 131 -6.45 7.27 7.20
CA GLN A 131 -7.02 6.58 8.35
C GLN A 131 -7.48 5.20 7.91
N CYS A 132 -7.42 4.24 8.82
CA CYS A 132 -7.91 2.89 8.57
C CYS A 132 -8.95 2.51 9.62
N ASP A 133 -9.92 1.72 9.20
CA ASP A 133 -10.90 1.09 10.08
C ASP A 133 -10.71 -0.43 10.05
N PRO A 134 -10.75 -1.11 11.21
CA PRO A 134 -10.89 -2.56 11.24
C PRO A 134 -12.13 -2.97 10.45
N TYR A 135 -11.96 -3.77 9.41
CA TYR A 135 -13.02 -4.01 8.43
C TYR A 135 -13.13 -5.50 8.05
N GLY A 136 -13.32 -6.34 9.07
CA GLY A 136 -13.52 -7.78 8.90
C GLY A 136 -14.92 -8.08 8.35
N ALA A 137 -15.03 -8.56 7.11
CA ALA A 137 -16.27 -9.13 6.58
C ALA A 137 -16.10 -9.95 5.30
N ASN A 138 -15.04 -9.70 4.53
CA ASN A 138 -14.77 -10.40 3.28
C ASN A 138 -13.48 -11.21 3.38
N ASN A 139 -13.54 -12.48 2.97
CA ASN A 139 -12.41 -13.39 2.92
C ASN A 139 -12.42 -14.11 1.56
N TYR A 140 -11.26 -14.46 1.05
CA TYR A 140 -11.12 -15.28 -0.14
C TYR A 140 -10.41 -16.59 0.18
N PHE A 141 -10.71 -17.61 -0.63
CA PHE A 141 -10.04 -18.90 -0.58
C PHE A 141 -9.98 -19.48 -2.00
N CYS A 142 -8.78 -19.58 -2.55
CA CYS A 142 -8.53 -19.85 -3.97
C CYS A 142 -7.50 -20.97 -4.14
N PHE A 143 -7.57 -21.68 -5.29
CA PHE A 143 -6.65 -22.76 -5.65
C PHE A 143 -6.01 -22.62 -7.05
N PRO A 144 -5.41 -21.47 -7.41
CA PRO A 144 -4.74 -21.28 -8.70
C PRO A 144 -3.36 -21.98 -8.71
N GLY A 145 -3.34 -23.31 -8.69
CA GLY A 145 -2.10 -24.10 -8.60
C GLY A 145 -1.42 -24.08 -7.22
N SER A 146 -1.89 -23.24 -6.29
CA SER A 146 -1.52 -23.21 -4.87
C SER A 146 -2.71 -22.79 -4.04
N THR A 147 -2.80 -23.24 -2.79
CA THR A 147 -3.88 -22.81 -1.90
C THR A 147 -3.56 -21.42 -1.37
N MET A 148 -4.45 -20.47 -1.61
CA MET A 148 -4.30 -19.08 -1.17
C MET A 148 -5.54 -18.69 -0.39
N SER A 149 -5.34 -18.05 0.76
CA SER A 149 -6.42 -17.59 1.62
C SER A 149 -6.08 -16.20 2.13
N GLY A 150 -7.08 -15.35 2.30
CA GLY A 150 -6.88 -14.06 2.94
C GLY A 150 -8.16 -13.54 3.57
N ASN A 151 -7.98 -12.80 4.65
CA ASN A 151 -9.05 -12.16 5.40
C ASN A 151 -8.86 -10.66 5.35
N ARG A 152 -9.93 -9.91 5.07
CA ARG A 152 -9.85 -8.46 5.13
C ARG A 152 -9.61 -8.02 6.57
N LYS A 153 -8.55 -7.25 6.78
CA LYS A 153 -8.17 -6.71 8.08
C LYS A 153 -8.60 -5.26 8.22
N PHE A 154 -8.22 -4.43 7.24
CA PHE A 154 -8.47 -3.00 7.28
C PHE A 154 -9.10 -2.52 5.98
N ARG A 155 -9.92 -1.47 6.10
CA ARG A 155 -10.20 -0.54 5.01
C ARG A 155 -9.50 0.76 5.33
N CYS A 156 -8.68 1.24 4.41
CA CYS A 156 -7.90 2.47 4.56
C CYS A 156 -8.38 3.53 3.58
N TYR A 157 -8.52 4.75 4.06
CA TYR A 157 -8.87 5.94 3.30
C TYR A 157 -7.66 6.86 3.22
N THR A 158 -7.15 7.08 2.02
CA THR A 158 -5.87 7.73 1.77
C THR A 158 -5.89 8.53 0.46
N GLN A 159 -4.82 9.26 0.19
CA GLN A 159 -4.57 9.91 -1.10
C GLN A 159 -4.02 8.95 -2.17
N PHE A 160 -3.69 7.70 -1.82
CA PHE A 160 -3.11 6.72 -2.74
C PHE A 160 -4.10 5.61 -3.08
N THR A 161 -4.25 5.29 -4.37
CA THR A 161 -5.08 4.16 -4.79
C THR A 161 -4.34 2.82 -4.60
N ALA A 162 -5.10 1.73 -4.45
CA ALA A 162 -4.55 0.38 -4.48
C ALA A 162 -3.66 0.15 -5.72
N ALA A 163 -4.08 0.65 -6.88
CA ALA A 163 -3.32 0.55 -8.12
C ALA A 163 -1.98 1.29 -8.08
N GLN A 164 -1.90 2.47 -7.45
CA GLN A 164 -0.64 3.21 -7.28
C GLN A 164 0.34 2.39 -6.44
N ILE A 165 -0.12 1.88 -5.30
CA ILE A 165 0.71 1.07 -4.39
C ILE A 165 1.22 -0.20 -5.08
N ASN A 166 0.31 -0.96 -5.71
CA ASN A 166 0.66 -2.21 -6.39
C ASN A 166 1.66 -1.98 -7.54
N ARG A 167 1.55 -0.88 -8.30
CA ARG A 167 2.45 -0.58 -9.43
C ARG A 167 3.84 -0.10 -9.04
N ALA A 168 3.97 0.70 -7.98
CA ALA A 168 5.29 1.22 -7.56
C ALA A 168 6.28 0.10 -7.25
N THR A 169 5.77 -1.02 -6.75
CA THR A 169 6.58 -2.20 -6.44
C THR A 169 7.08 -2.93 -7.69
N GLN A 170 6.37 -2.80 -8.81
CA GLN A 170 6.72 -3.43 -10.09
C GLN A 170 7.84 -2.66 -10.80
N LEU A 171 7.87 -1.32 -10.66
CA LEU A 171 8.98 -0.48 -11.13
C LEU A 171 10.28 -0.74 -10.36
N ALA A 172 10.18 -1.03 -9.05
CA ALA A 172 11.36 -1.39 -8.25
C ALA A 172 11.97 -2.74 -8.68
N LEU A 173 11.15 -3.71 -9.12
CA LEU A 173 11.64 -4.98 -9.65
C LEU A 173 12.23 -4.82 -11.06
N THR A 174 11.60 -4.05 -11.95
CA THR A 174 12.15 -3.82 -13.30
C THR A 174 13.43 -2.98 -13.27
N PHE A 175 13.56 -2.03 -12.34
CA PHE A 175 14.80 -1.26 -12.14
C PHE A 175 15.93 -2.12 -11.59
N ASN A 176 15.64 -3.00 -10.62
CA ASN A 176 16.62 -3.96 -10.10
C ASN A 176 17.02 -5.00 -11.15
N GLU A 177 16.07 -5.48 -11.97
CA GLU A 177 16.37 -6.35 -13.12
C GLU A 177 17.16 -5.62 -14.21
N PHE A 178 16.87 -4.34 -14.47
CA PHE A 178 17.60 -3.51 -15.43
C PHE A 178 19.04 -3.25 -14.96
N THR A 179 19.23 -2.81 -13.71
CA THR A 179 20.58 -2.58 -13.14
C THR A 179 21.38 -3.88 -13.02
N ALA A 180 20.75 -5.00 -12.65
CA ALA A 180 21.40 -6.31 -12.65
C ALA A 180 21.77 -6.78 -14.07
N LYS A 181 20.91 -6.50 -15.06
CA LYS A 181 21.15 -6.85 -16.47
C LYS A 181 22.25 -6.01 -17.12
N TYR A 182 22.40 -4.75 -16.72
CA TYR A 182 23.36 -3.81 -17.31
C TYR A 182 24.58 -3.52 -16.41
N ASN A 183 24.68 -4.15 -15.25
CA ASN A 183 25.77 -4.02 -14.28
C ASN A 183 26.07 -2.55 -13.92
N ILE A 184 25.04 -1.70 -13.92
CA ILE A 184 25.15 -0.28 -13.66
C ILE A 184 25.07 -0.11 -12.14
N THR A 185 26.12 0.46 -11.54
CA THR A 185 26.06 0.81 -10.12
C THR A 185 25.15 2.02 -9.95
N GLY A 186 24.32 2.06 -8.90
CA GLY A 186 23.35 3.15 -8.67
C GLY A 186 23.95 4.57 -8.62
N TYR A 187 25.28 4.69 -8.54
CA TYR A 187 26.02 5.94 -8.58
C TYR A 187 26.28 6.48 -10.00
N GLU A 188 26.22 5.67 -11.05
CA GLU A 188 26.54 6.11 -12.43
C GLU A 188 25.39 6.88 -13.10
N LEU A 189 24.13 6.60 -12.73
CA LEU A 189 22.95 7.30 -13.28
C LEU A 189 22.68 8.67 -12.65
N ALA A 190 23.18 8.91 -11.44
CA ALA A 190 23.09 10.24 -10.81
C ALA A 190 23.98 11.29 -11.51
N ARG A 191 24.97 10.86 -12.31
CA ARG A 191 25.93 11.75 -12.99
C ARG A 191 25.45 12.26 -14.35
N GLU A 192 24.45 11.65 -14.97
CA GLU A 192 23.92 12.11 -16.27
C GLU A 192 22.84 13.20 -16.12
N ASN A 193 22.21 13.31 -14.95
CA ASN A 193 21.23 14.38 -14.66
C ASN A 193 21.85 15.69 -14.13
N GLU A 194 23.15 15.72 -13.82
CA GLU A 194 23.86 16.94 -13.41
C GLU A 194 24.64 17.61 -14.55
N SER A 195 24.59 17.06 -15.78
CA SER A 195 25.24 17.65 -16.96
C SER A 195 24.31 18.45 -17.89
N GLU A 196 23.02 18.61 -17.55
CA GLU A 196 22.05 19.41 -18.33
C GLU A 196 21.37 20.55 -17.51
N VAL A 197 22.06 21.11 -16.52
CA VAL A 197 21.67 22.39 -15.89
C VAL A 197 22.84 23.37 -15.87
#